data_AF-A0A6L5F198-F1
#
_entry.id   AF-A0A6L5F198-F1
#
_cell.length_a   1.000
_cell.length_b   1.000
_cell.length_c   1.000
_cell.angle_alpha   90.00
_cell.angle_beta   90.00
_cell.angle_gamma   90.00
#
_symmetry.space_group_name_H-M   'P 1'
#
loop_
_entity.id
_entity.type
_entity.pdbx_description
1 polymer ?
#
loop_
_entity_poly.entity_id
_entity_poly.type
_entity_poly.pdbx_seq_one_letter_code
_entity_poly.pdbx_strand_id
1 'polypeptide(L)'
;MGFFTDTSVCIGCKACEVACKEWNLVPAGGNPSTEDFAGMDLLGTSYDNTGDLGANSWRHVAFVEQRVPARNVETADLGMPTINAPEQGAGDEESGVRWLMSSDVCKH
;
A
#
# COMPACT_ATOMS: atom_id res chain seq x y z
N MET A 1 20.31 -9.86 14.31
CA MET A 1 20.04 -9.85 12.85
C MET A 1 19.20 -8.62 12.56
N GLY A 2 19.47 -7.88 11.48
CA GLY A 2 18.72 -6.67 11.09
C GLY A 2 18.27 -6.76 9.64
N PHE A 3 17.20 -6.04 9.29
CA PHE A 3 16.65 -6.00 7.93
C PHE A 3 16.56 -4.55 7.48
N PHE A 4 16.94 -4.27 6.22
CA PHE A 4 16.78 -2.97 5.58
C PHE A 4 15.83 -3.12 4.40
N THR A 5 14.76 -2.34 4.40
CA THR A 5 13.79 -2.28 3.31
C THR A 5 13.98 -0.96 2.58
N ASP A 6 14.47 -1.00 1.35
CA ASP A 6 14.55 0.18 0.51
C ASP A 6 13.18 0.51 -0.08
N THR A 7 12.56 1.58 0.42
CA THR A 7 11.24 2.02 -0.04
C THR A 7 11.28 2.76 -1.36
N SER A 8 12.45 3.20 -1.83
CA SER A 8 12.59 3.90 -3.11
C SER A 8 12.36 2.98 -4.32
N VAL A 9 12.58 1.68 -4.15
CA VAL A 9 12.36 0.64 -5.17
C VAL A 9 11.10 -0.21 -4.91
N CYS A 10 10.41 0.03 -3.81
CA CYS A 10 9.21 -0.72 -3.45
C CYS A 10 8.07 -0.36 -4.42
N ILE A 11 7.54 -1.37 -5.11
CA ILE A 11 6.43 -1.20 -6.06
C ILE A 11 5.05 -1.50 -5.45
N GLY A 12 4.99 -1.74 -4.14
CA GLY A 12 3.73 -2.04 -3.46
C GLY A 12 3.07 -3.38 -3.82
N CYS A 13 3.78 -4.38 -4.35
CA CYS A 13 3.16 -5.63 -4.83
C CYS A 13 2.47 -6.51 -3.76
N LYS A 14 2.56 -6.16 -2.47
CA LYS A 14 2.10 -6.91 -1.29
C LYS A 14 2.57 -8.38 -1.18
N ALA A 15 3.47 -8.85 -2.04
CA ALA A 15 4.00 -10.23 -2.00
C ALA A 15 4.65 -10.59 -0.67
N CYS A 16 5.25 -9.59 -0.01
CA CYS A 16 5.89 -9.80 1.27
C CYS A 16 4.90 -10.06 2.43
N GLU A 17 3.67 -9.54 2.36
CA GLU A 17 2.60 -9.87 3.31
C GLU A 17 2.13 -11.32 3.12
N VAL A 18 1.90 -11.71 1.86
CA VAL A 18 1.52 -13.07 1.48
C VAL A 18 2.58 -14.06 1.96
N ALA A 19 3.86 -13.78 1.72
CA ALA A 19 4.96 -14.63 2.17
C ALA A 19 5.05 -14.74 3.70
N CYS A 20 4.85 -13.65 4.45
CA CYS A 20 4.84 -13.67 5.91
C CYS A 20 3.70 -14.54 6.45
N LYS A 21 2.51 -14.48 5.83
CA LYS A 21 1.37 -15.34 6.18
C LYS A 21 1.62 -16.80 5.84
N GLU A 22 2.00 -17.10 4.60
CA GLU A 22 2.22 -18.46 4.09
C GLU A 22 3.26 -19.20 4.92
N TRP A 23 4.40 -18.55 5.19
CA TRP A 23 5.49 -19.16 5.95
C TRP A 23 5.13 -19.47 7.39
N ASN A 24 4.30 -18.62 8.01
CA ASN A 24 3.95 -18.73 9.44
C ASN A 24 2.54 -19.31 9.67
N LEU A 25 1.84 -19.73 8.61
CA LEU A 25 0.46 -20.22 8.67
C LEU A 25 -0.49 -19.23 9.35
N VAL A 26 -0.25 -17.91 9.18
CA VAL A 26 -1.10 -16.87 9.74
C VAL A 26 -2.39 -16.80 8.93
N PRO A 27 -3.58 -16.83 9.57
CA PRO A 27 -4.84 -16.76 8.86
C PRO A 27 -4.96 -15.55 7.94
N ALA A 28 -5.80 -15.66 6.89
CA ALA A 28 -6.27 -14.49 6.16
C ALA A 28 -6.91 -13.50 7.16
N GLY A 29 -6.53 -12.23 7.05
CA GLY A 29 -7.01 -11.18 7.94
C GLY A 29 -8.26 -10.59 7.31
N GLY A 30 -9.41 -10.90 7.88
CA GLY A 30 -10.69 -10.41 7.40
C GLY A 30 -11.81 -10.85 8.32
N ASN A 31 -12.92 -10.15 8.22
CA ASN A 31 -14.14 -10.45 8.95
C ASN A 31 -14.74 -11.80 8.46
N PRO A 32 -14.95 -12.80 9.35
CA PRO A 32 -15.53 -14.09 8.95
C PRO A 32 -17.00 -14.02 8.50
N SER A 33 -17.64 -12.85 8.60
CA SER A 33 -19.00 -12.57 8.10
C SER A 33 -19.04 -11.83 6.76
N THR A 34 -17.90 -11.42 6.20
CA THR A 34 -17.80 -10.93 4.82
C THR A 34 -17.31 -12.07 3.94
N GLU A 35 -18.16 -12.52 3.02
CA GLU A 35 -17.88 -13.60 2.06
C GLU A 35 -17.00 -13.11 0.89
N ASP A 36 -16.09 -12.18 1.18
CA ASP A 36 -15.27 -11.48 0.19
C ASP A 36 -14.09 -12.34 -0.28
N PHE A 37 -13.51 -11.90 -1.40
CA PHE A 37 -12.42 -12.57 -2.11
C PHE A 37 -11.28 -12.96 -1.16
N ALA A 38 -11.06 -14.27 -0.97
CA ALA A 38 -9.97 -14.86 -0.17
C ALA A 38 -9.91 -14.50 1.33
N GLY A 39 -11.03 -14.07 1.94
CA GLY A 39 -11.10 -13.81 3.40
C GLY A 39 -10.32 -12.56 3.83
N MET A 40 -10.25 -11.56 2.96
CA MET A 40 -9.67 -10.24 3.21
C MET A 40 -10.74 -9.14 3.09
N ASP A 41 -10.65 -8.13 3.95
CA ASP A 41 -11.58 -7.00 3.95
C ASP A 41 -11.23 -6.03 2.81
N LEU A 42 -12.14 -5.84 1.85
CA LEU A 42 -11.96 -4.87 0.77
C LEU A 42 -12.45 -3.49 1.23
N LEU A 43 -11.53 -2.62 1.63
CA LEU A 43 -11.88 -1.32 2.23
C LEU A 43 -12.42 -0.31 1.22
N GLY A 44 -12.07 -0.44 -0.06
CA GLY A 44 -12.55 0.43 -1.14
C GLY A 44 -12.07 1.89 -1.07
N THR A 45 -11.19 2.21 -0.12
CA THR A 45 -10.64 3.56 0.09
C THR A 45 -9.24 3.74 -0.48
N SER A 46 -8.49 2.65 -0.66
CA SER A 46 -7.15 2.65 -1.24
C SER A 46 -6.77 1.24 -1.72
N TYR A 47 -5.58 1.09 -2.31
CA TYR A 47 -5.00 -0.24 -2.60
C TYR A 47 -4.51 -0.98 -1.34
N ASP A 48 -4.54 -0.32 -0.19
CA ASP A 48 -4.22 -0.91 1.08
C ASP A 48 -5.47 -1.52 1.74
N ASN A 49 -5.67 -2.82 1.50
CA ASN A 49 -6.75 -3.60 2.10
C ASN A 49 -6.33 -4.28 3.42
N THR A 50 -5.09 -4.08 3.87
CA THR A 50 -4.60 -4.65 5.14
C THR A 50 -4.89 -3.70 6.30
N GLY A 51 -4.83 -2.38 6.04
CA GLY A 51 -5.14 -1.33 7.00
C GLY A 51 -4.03 -1.14 8.03
N ASP A 52 -4.00 -2.01 9.05
CA ASP A 52 -3.07 -1.92 10.18
C ASP A 52 -2.50 -3.29 10.59
N LEU A 53 -1.40 -3.25 11.33
CA LEU A 53 -0.84 -4.45 11.96
C LEU A 53 -1.76 -4.98 13.06
N GLY A 54 -1.86 -6.29 13.16
CA GLY A 54 -2.74 -6.96 14.11
C GLY A 54 -2.45 -8.46 14.24
N ALA A 55 -3.31 -9.17 14.97
CA ALA A 55 -3.08 -10.58 15.31
C ALA A 55 -2.89 -11.51 14.10
N ASN A 56 -3.48 -11.16 12.95
CA ASN A 56 -3.33 -11.90 11.69
C ASN A 56 -2.64 -11.08 10.58
N SER A 57 -2.20 -9.84 10.84
CA SER A 57 -1.54 -8.95 9.87
C SER A 57 -0.17 -8.53 10.41
N TRP A 58 0.77 -9.47 10.43
CA TRP A 58 2.12 -9.29 10.99
C TRP A 58 3.05 -8.46 10.11
N ARG A 59 2.68 -8.31 8.84
CA ARG A 59 3.38 -7.48 7.89
C ARG A 59 2.35 -6.71 7.09
N HIS A 60 2.71 -5.47 6.80
CA HIS A 60 1.86 -4.52 6.12
C HIS A 60 2.67 -3.72 5.12
N VAL A 61 2.12 -3.58 3.91
CA VAL A 61 2.56 -2.66 2.87
C VAL A 61 1.56 -1.52 2.81
N ALA A 62 2.00 -0.35 3.28
CA ALA A 62 1.22 0.87 3.27
C ALA A 62 1.28 1.54 1.89
N PHE A 63 0.13 2.05 1.45
CA PHE A 63 0.00 2.88 0.26
C PHE A 63 -0.33 4.31 0.67
N VAL A 64 0.59 5.24 0.42
CA VAL A 64 0.43 6.64 0.84
C VAL A 64 0.43 7.57 -0.36
N GLU A 65 -0.73 8.19 -0.60
CA GLU A 65 -0.89 9.33 -1.50
C GLU A 65 -0.50 10.61 -0.77
N GLN A 66 0.67 11.16 -1.09
CA GLN A 66 1.14 12.40 -0.48
C GLN A 66 0.96 13.57 -1.45
N ARG A 67 0.13 14.55 -1.07
CA ARG A 67 0.09 15.85 -1.74
C ARG A 67 1.37 16.61 -1.39
N VAL A 68 2.11 17.02 -2.42
CA VAL A 68 3.37 17.76 -2.32
C VAL A 68 3.33 18.97 -3.26
N PRO A 69 4.16 20.00 -3.06
CA PRO A 69 4.32 21.04 -4.07
C PRO A 69 4.72 20.42 -5.42
N ALA A 70 4.18 20.91 -6.53
CA ALA A 70 4.37 20.37 -7.87
C ALA A 70 5.85 20.24 -8.27
N ARG A 71 6.69 21.20 -7.83
CA ARG A 71 8.16 21.17 -8.00
C ARG A 71 8.86 19.98 -7.34
N ASN A 72 8.21 19.31 -6.39
CA ASN A 72 8.75 18.19 -5.62
C ASN A 72 8.17 16.83 -6.04
N VAL A 73 7.39 16.78 -7.12
CA VAL A 73 6.96 15.52 -7.71
C VAL A 73 8.12 14.97 -8.54
N GLU A 74 8.94 14.12 -7.95
CA GLU A 74 9.82 13.26 -8.75
C GLU A 74 8.94 12.23 -9.45
N THR A 75 8.71 12.42 -10.74
CA THR A 75 8.05 11.43 -11.60
C THR A 75 9.05 10.30 -11.88
N ALA A 76 9.18 9.36 -10.95
CA ALA A 76 9.72 8.07 -11.30
C ALA A 76 8.73 7.42 -12.28
N ASP A 77 9.13 7.30 -13.55
CA ASP A 77 8.33 6.60 -14.57
C ASP A 77 8.38 5.09 -14.27
N LEU A 78 7.52 4.67 -13.36
CA LEU A 78 7.34 3.26 -12.98
C LEU A 78 6.40 2.52 -13.94
N GLY A 79 6.05 3.11 -15.10
CA GLY A 79 5.09 2.52 -16.03
C GLY A 79 3.69 2.34 -15.44
N MET A 80 3.37 3.08 -14.36
CA MET A 80 2.05 3.07 -13.75
C MET A 80 1.04 3.61 -14.78
N PRO A 81 -0.10 2.92 -15.01
CA PRO A 81 -1.10 3.44 -15.93
C PRO A 81 -1.54 4.82 -15.45
N THR A 82 -1.38 5.83 -16.30
CA THR A 82 -2.06 7.11 -16.13
C THR A 82 -3.55 6.85 -16.32
N ILE A 83 -4.22 6.39 -15.28
CA ILE A 83 -5.66 6.61 -15.17
C ILE A 83 -5.76 8.12 -15.12
N ASN A 84 -6.21 8.72 -16.23
CA ASN A 84 -6.37 10.16 -16.38
C ASN A 84 -6.77 10.75 -15.04
N ALA A 85 -5.95 11.66 -14.51
CA ALA A 85 -6.32 12.42 -13.32
C ALA A 85 -7.76 12.89 -13.56
N PRO A 86 -8.70 12.68 -12.62
CA PRO A 86 -10.01 13.27 -12.78
C PRO A 86 -9.77 14.76 -13.03
N GLU A 87 -10.52 15.37 -13.96
CA GLU A 87 -10.50 16.81 -14.16
C GLU A 87 -10.84 17.45 -12.81
N GLN A 88 -9.82 17.71 -11.98
CA GLN A 88 -9.96 18.23 -10.64
C GLN A 88 -10.22 19.71 -10.82
N GLY A 89 -11.49 20.06 -10.69
CA GLY A 89 -11.90 21.44 -10.56
C GLY A 89 -11.02 22.15 -9.52
N ALA A 90 -10.41 23.25 -9.96
CA ALA A 90 -9.88 24.36 -9.17
C ALA A 90 -9.41 24.00 -7.74
N GLY A 91 -8.27 23.30 -7.63
CA GLY A 91 -7.51 23.18 -6.39
C GLY A 91 -6.03 23.36 -6.69
N ASP A 92 -5.46 24.49 -6.25
CA ASP A 92 -4.05 24.89 -6.31
C ASP A 92 -3.17 24.25 -7.40
N GLU A 93 -2.99 24.98 -8.52
CA GLU A 93 -2.05 24.68 -9.62
C GLU A 93 -0.59 24.47 -9.17
N GLU A 94 -0.27 24.69 -7.88
CA GLU A 94 1.06 24.50 -7.30
C GLU A 94 1.27 23.16 -6.57
N SER A 95 0.26 22.26 -6.51
CA SER A 95 0.36 20.97 -5.80
C SER A 95 0.25 19.76 -6.74
N GLY A 96 1.08 18.74 -6.51
CA GLY A 96 1.06 17.46 -7.22
C GLY A 96 1.04 16.27 -6.25
N VAL A 97 0.94 15.05 -6.78
CA VAL A 97 0.80 13.81 -5.98
C VAL A 97 2.07 12.97 -6.09
N ARG A 98 2.61 12.56 -4.94
CA ARG A 98 3.69 11.56 -4.82
C ARG A 98 3.16 10.29 -4.16
N TRP A 99 3.45 9.15 -4.76
CA TRP A 99 3.16 7.84 -4.18
C TRP A 99 4.35 7.33 -3.36
N LEU A 100 4.06 6.82 -2.17
CA LEU A 100 5.03 6.12 -1.35
C LEU A 100 4.49 4.75 -1.00
N MET A 101 5.33 3.73 -1.23
CA MET A 101 5.06 2.36 -0.84
C MET A 101 6.14 1.92 0.13
N SER A 102 5.73 1.47 1.31
CA SER A 102 6.65 1.00 2.35
C SER A 102 6.09 -0.26 2.98
N SER A 103 6.98 -1.17 3.39
CA SER A 103 6.57 -2.35 4.14
C SER A 103 7.38 -2.51 5.41
N ASP A 104 6.71 -2.91 6.48
CA ASP A 104 7.37 -3.36 7.71
C ASP A 104 8.08 -4.70 7.55
N VAL A 105 8.96 -5.03 8.50
CA VAL A 105 9.44 -6.39 8.70
C VAL A 105 8.36 -7.19 9.42
N CYS A 106 8.16 -8.46 9.05
CA CYS A 106 7.21 -9.37 9.70
C CYS A 106 7.40 -9.32 11.25
N LYS A 107 6.43 -8.73 11.96
CA LYS A 107 6.40 -8.54 13.41
C LYS A 107 5.57 -9.67 14.00
N HIS A 108 6.12 -10.41 14.96
CA HIS A 108 5.40 -11.45 15.69
C HIS A 108 4.56 -10.80 16.80
#